data_AF-X0URQ7-F1
#
_entry.id   AF-X0URQ7-F1
#
_cell.length_a   1.000
_cell.length_b   1.000
_cell.length_c   1.000
_cell.angle_alpha   90.00
_cell.angle_beta   90.00
_cell.angle_gamma   90.00
#
_symmetry.space_group_name_H-M   'P 1'
#
loop_
_entity.id
_entity.type
_entity.pdbx_description
1 polymer ?
#
loop_
_entity_poly.entity_id
_entity_poly.type
_entity_poly.pdbx_seq_one_letter_code
_entity_poly.pdbx_strand_id
1 'polypeptide(L)'
;SQNPDGGFRYMLNTGGSAFARSAAGVAALQYAGIYQGEEIEHGLQYVLRFRPPVDQHVGHYFYGHYYAAQAMFLAGEQHWREWYPAISDELLREQSPEGHWQGQAGTEYGTAMALIILQMPNRLLPIFQK
;
A
#
# COMPACT_ATOMS: atom_id res chain seq x y z
N SER A 1 -10.03 1.99 14.53
CA SER A 1 -9.93 3.44 14.78
C SER A 1 -8.59 3.94 14.29
N GLN A 2 -8.51 5.22 13.92
CA GLN A 2 -7.25 5.87 13.57
C GLN A 2 -6.55 6.39 14.84
N ASN A 3 -5.23 6.40 14.83
CA ASN A 3 -4.37 6.91 15.88
C ASN A 3 -3.96 8.35 15.61
N PRO A 4 -3.50 9.08 16.65
CA PRO A 4 -2.99 10.44 16.46
C PRO A 4 -1.82 10.55 15.47
N ASP A 5 -1.13 9.44 15.17
CA ASP A 5 -0.05 9.41 14.19
C ASP A 5 -0.54 9.31 12.73
N GLY A 6 -1.86 9.14 12.53
CA GLY A 6 -2.54 8.94 11.24
C GLY A 6 -2.72 7.48 10.83
N GLY A 7 -2.10 6.54 11.52
CA GLY A 7 -2.21 5.12 11.21
C GLY A 7 -3.40 4.44 11.88
N PHE A 8 -3.74 3.24 11.44
CA PHE A 8 -4.88 2.47 11.94
C PHE A 8 -4.44 1.31 12.86
N ARG A 9 -5.19 1.15 13.97
CA ARG A 9 -5.05 0.03 14.91
C ARG A 9 -6.16 -1.00 14.73
N TYR A 10 -5.90 -2.24 15.19
CA TYR A 10 -6.85 -3.35 15.09
C TYR A 10 -7.91 -3.36 16.21
N MET A 11 -7.51 -3.10 17.46
CA MET A 11 -8.44 -3.06 18.60
C MET A 11 -8.74 -1.63 19.00
N LEU A 12 -9.99 -1.29 19.28
CA LEU A 12 -10.42 0.08 19.57
C LEU A 12 -9.66 0.73 20.74
N ASN A 13 -9.34 -0.03 21.78
CA ASN A 13 -8.79 0.50 23.03
C ASN A 13 -7.29 0.24 23.23
N THR A 14 -6.66 -0.58 22.38
CA THR A 14 -5.27 -1.03 22.60
C THR A 14 -4.52 -1.23 21.27
N GLY A 15 -3.22 -0.91 21.25
CA GLY A 15 -2.31 -1.24 20.16
C GLY A 15 -1.90 -0.05 19.29
N GLY A 16 -0.71 -0.18 18.69
CA GLY A 16 -0.13 0.82 17.80
C GLY A 16 -0.65 0.72 16.35
N SER A 17 -0.32 1.75 15.57
CA SER A 17 -0.53 1.75 14.13
C SER A 17 0.37 0.72 13.44
N ALA A 18 -0.07 0.20 12.30
CA ALA A 18 0.78 -0.63 11.45
C ALA A 18 0.52 -0.31 9.99
N PHE A 19 1.58 -0.29 9.17
CA PHE A 19 1.53 0.05 7.76
C PHE A 19 0.42 -0.72 7.00
N ALA A 20 0.50 -2.04 7.00
CA ALA A 20 -0.42 -2.91 6.26
C ALA A 20 -1.90 -2.64 6.59
N ARG A 21 -2.23 -2.48 7.88
CA ARG A 21 -3.59 -2.17 8.32
C ARG A 21 -4.01 -0.75 7.98
N SER A 22 -3.07 0.20 8.01
CA SER A 22 -3.35 1.59 7.68
C SER A 22 -3.63 1.76 6.18
N ALA A 23 -2.82 1.13 5.33
CA ALA A 23 -3.05 1.10 3.89
C ALA A 23 -4.41 0.46 3.56
N ALA A 24 -4.72 -0.69 4.16
CA ALA A 24 -6.02 -1.34 3.99
C ALA A 24 -7.19 -0.47 4.49
N GLY A 25 -7.02 0.22 5.63
CA GLY A 25 -8.03 1.11 6.19
C GLY A 25 -8.34 2.30 5.29
N VAL A 26 -7.31 2.96 4.74
CA VAL A 26 -7.48 4.07 3.79
C VAL A 26 -8.17 3.59 2.51
N ALA A 27 -7.71 2.49 1.93
CA ALA A 27 -8.33 1.91 0.74
C ALA A 27 -9.81 1.55 0.99
N ALA A 28 -10.13 0.97 2.16
CA ALA A 28 -11.51 0.62 2.52
C ALA A 28 -12.41 1.86 2.64
N LEU A 29 -11.92 2.96 3.22
CA LEU A 29 -12.67 4.22 3.28
C LEU A 29 -12.94 4.78 1.87
N GLN A 30 -11.93 4.76 0.99
CA GLN A 30 -12.09 5.19 -0.40
C GLN A 30 -13.08 4.31 -1.15
N TYR A 31 -13.06 2.99 -0.93
CA TYR A 31 -14.06 2.06 -1.49
C TYR A 31 -15.48 2.31 -0.96
N ALA A 32 -15.62 2.85 0.25
CA ALA A 32 -16.89 3.31 0.78
C ALA A 32 -17.33 4.69 0.22
N GLY A 33 -16.59 5.26 -0.73
CA GLY A 33 -16.89 6.57 -1.33
C GLY A 33 -16.37 7.77 -0.53
N ILE A 34 -15.54 7.54 0.49
CA ILE A 34 -14.94 8.59 1.32
C ILE A 34 -13.54 8.90 0.80
N TYR A 35 -13.41 9.99 0.05
CA TYR A 35 -12.15 10.37 -0.60
C TYR A 35 -11.45 11.58 0.05
N GLN A 36 -12.11 12.24 1.01
CA GLN A 36 -11.65 13.47 1.65
C GLN A 36 -12.00 13.46 3.14
N GLY A 37 -11.35 14.34 3.91
CA GLY A 37 -11.49 14.46 5.35
C GLY A 37 -10.20 14.11 6.09
N GLU A 38 -10.09 14.55 7.34
CA GLU A 38 -8.89 14.40 8.17
C GLU A 38 -8.39 12.95 8.20
N GLU A 39 -9.31 11.98 8.23
CA GLU A 39 -8.97 10.57 8.35
C GLU A 39 -8.27 10.03 7.10
N ILE A 40 -8.71 10.47 5.92
CA ILE A 40 -8.07 10.14 4.65
C ILE A 40 -6.72 10.85 4.55
N GLU A 41 -6.66 12.14 4.85
CA GLU A 41 -5.43 12.94 4.74
C GLU A 41 -4.33 12.42 5.67
N HIS A 42 -4.65 12.24 6.96
CA HIS A 42 -3.71 11.68 7.94
C HIS A 42 -3.35 10.22 7.61
N GLY A 43 -4.29 9.45 7.08
CA GLY A 43 -4.06 8.07 6.66
C GLY A 43 -3.08 7.97 5.51
N LEU A 44 -3.28 8.77 4.45
CA LEU A 44 -2.38 8.83 3.29
C LEU A 44 -0.98 9.32 3.70
N GLN A 45 -0.90 10.35 4.55
CA GLN A 45 0.37 10.83 5.11
C GLN A 45 1.09 9.74 5.91
N TYR A 46 0.37 8.96 6.73
CA TYR A 46 0.96 7.85 7.46
C TYR A 46 1.48 6.76 6.51
N VAL A 47 0.70 6.36 5.50
CA VAL A 47 1.08 5.33 4.53
C VAL A 47 2.29 5.76 3.69
N LEU A 48 2.39 7.05 3.31
CA LEU A 48 3.53 7.60 2.57
C LEU A 48 4.86 7.51 3.32
N ARG A 49 4.86 7.47 4.65
CA ARG A 49 6.09 7.26 5.45
C ARG A 49 6.75 5.90 5.19
N PHE A 50 6.01 4.96 4.61
CA PHE A 50 6.47 3.62 4.24
C PHE A 50 6.74 3.51 2.73
N ARG A 51 6.85 4.63 1.99
CA ARG A 51 7.33 4.54 0.60
C ARG A 51 8.79 4.09 0.58
N PRO A 52 9.18 3.19 -0.33
CA PRO A 52 10.58 2.77 -0.43
C PRO A 52 11.56 3.92 -0.69
N PRO A 53 12.84 3.80 -0.29
CA PRO A 53 13.40 2.67 0.45
C PRO A 53 12.97 2.70 1.92
N VAL A 54 12.36 1.61 2.38
CA VAL A 54 12.05 1.36 3.79
C VAL A 54 12.54 -0.03 4.16
N ASP A 55 12.68 -0.28 5.46
CA ASP A 55 13.02 -1.61 5.93
C ASP A 55 11.95 -2.63 5.49
N GLN A 56 12.34 -3.65 4.72
CA GLN A 56 11.43 -4.73 4.30
C GLN A 56 10.88 -5.54 5.49
N HIS A 57 11.46 -5.41 6.69
CA HIS A 57 10.92 -5.99 7.92
C HIS A 57 9.63 -5.32 8.41
N VAL A 58 9.08 -4.35 7.67
CA VAL A 58 7.71 -3.88 7.88
C VAL A 58 6.75 -5.08 7.76
N GLY A 59 6.06 -5.38 8.86
CA GLY A 59 5.13 -6.49 8.93
C GLY A 59 4.11 -6.47 7.79
N HIS A 60 3.98 -7.61 7.11
CA HIS A 60 3.11 -7.79 5.95
C HIS A 60 3.42 -6.87 4.74
N TYR A 61 4.69 -6.65 4.42
CA TYR A 61 5.19 -5.80 3.31
C TYR A 61 4.34 -5.87 2.02
N PHE A 62 4.24 -7.03 1.36
CA PHE A 62 3.51 -7.17 0.09
C PHE A 62 2.02 -6.85 0.22
N TYR A 63 1.39 -7.30 1.30
CA TYR A 63 -0.01 -7.00 1.59
C TYR A 63 -0.22 -5.49 1.78
N GLY A 64 0.67 -4.83 2.51
CA GLY A 64 0.59 -3.40 2.76
C GLY A 64 0.78 -2.59 1.48
N HIS A 65 1.79 -2.94 0.66
CA HIS A 65 2.01 -2.25 -0.62
C HIS A 65 0.91 -2.53 -1.64
N TYR A 66 0.26 -3.70 -1.61
CA TYR A 66 -0.92 -3.98 -2.43
C TYR A 66 -2.06 -2.98 -2.15
N TYR A 67 -2.40 -2.75 -0.87
CA TYR A 67 -3.41 -1.75 -0.51
C TYR A 67 -2.92 -0.31 -0.67
N ALA A 68 -1.63 -0.05 -0.44
CA ALA A 68 -1.05 1.28 -0.69
C ALA A 68 -1.14 1.65 -2.18
N ALA A 69 -0.99 0.68 -3.09
CA ALA A 69 -1.19 0.90 -4.52
C ALA A 69 -2.57 1.46 -4.83
N GLN A 70 -3.60 0.84 -4.27
CA GLN A 70 -4.99 1.28 -4.43
C GLN A 70 -5.19 2.66 -3.80
N ALA A 71 -4.69 2.83 -2.57
CA ALA A 71 -4.86 4.06 -1.81
C ALA A 71 -4.25 5.28 -2.50
N MET A 72 -3.01 5.13 -2.96
CA MET A 72 -2.26 6.20 -3.64
C MET A 72 -2.81 6.49 -5.02
N PHE A 73 -3.31 5.47 -5.73
CA PHE A 73 -3.95 5.66 -7.02
C PHE A 73 -5.24 6.48 -6.90
N LEU A 74 -6.10 6.13 -5.93
CA LEU A 74 -7.35 6.84 -5.67
C LEU A 74 -7.14 8.23 -5.06
N ALA A 75 -6.03 8.44 -4.33
CA ALA A 75 -5.62 9.74 -3.80
C ALA A 75 -5.09 10.73 -4.85
N GLY A 76 -4.98 10.29 -6.11
CA GLY A 76 -4.68 11.15 -7.25
C GLY A 76 -3.20 11.28 -7.58
N GLU A 77 -2.92 12.12 -8.58
CA GLU A 77 -1.63 12.18 -9.28
C GLU A 77 -0.44 12.50 -8.38
N GLN A 78 -0.62 13.41 -7.40
CA GLN A 78 0.46 13.80 -6.49
C GLN A 78 0.93 12.60 -5.65
N HIS A 79 0.00 11.97 -4.92
CA HIS A 79 0.28 10.79 -4.09
C HIS A 79 0.84 9.64 -4.93
N TRP A 80 0.27 9.42 -6.12
CA TRP A 80 0.74 8.39 -7.04
C TRP A 80 2.18 8.61 -7.49
N ARG A 81 2.54 9.84 -7.91
CA ARG A 81 3.91 10.18 -8.35
C ARG A 81 4.93 10.09 -7.23
N GLU A 82 4.50 10.35 -5.99
CA GLU A 82 5.36 10.25 -4.83
C GLU A 82 5.64 8.82 -4.36
N TRP A 83 4.72 7.89 -4.61
CA TRP A 83 4.80 6.51 -4.10
C TRP A 83 5.17 5.48 -5.19
N TYR A 84 4.55 5.55 -6.37
CA TYR A 84 4.65 4.49 -7.38
C TYR A 84 6.07 4.28 -7.91
N PRO A 85 6.84 5.33 -8.29
CA PRO A 85 8.21 5.13 -8.75
C PRO A 85 9.06 4.42 -7.70
N ALA A 86 8.93 4.80 -6.43
CA ALA A 86 9.70 4.22 -5.33
C ALA A 86 9.45 2.71 -5.16
N ILE A 87 8.18 2.28 -5.13
CA ILE A 87 7.87 0.85 -5.01
C ILE A 87 8.19 0.06 -6.28
N SER A 88 8.01 0.66 -7.46
CA SER A 88 8.36 0.01 -8.72
C SER A 88 9.87 -0.25 -8.79
N ASP A 89 10.69 0.75 -8.47
CA ASP A 89 12.15 0.63 -8.47
C ASP A 89 12.62 -0.41 -7.45
N GLU A 90 12.03 -0.43 -6.25
CA GLU A 90 12.35 -1.44 -5.24
C GLU A 90 11.96 -2.85 -5.69
N LEU A 91 10.76 -3.06 -6.20
CA LEU A 91 10.33 -4.38 -6.68
C LEU A 91 11.20 -4.88 -7.83
N LEU A 92 11.53 -4.01 -8.80
CA LEU A 92 12.41 -4.38 -9.91
C LEU A 92 13.83 -4.73 -9.44
N ARG A 93 14.34 -4.02 -8.44
CA ARG A 93 15.66 -4.29 -7.85
C ARG A 93 15.71 -5.58 -7.03
N GLU A 94 14.61 -5.93 -6.38
CA GLU A 94 14.49 -7.09 -5.49
C GLU A 94 13.99 -8.36 -6.19
N GLN A 95 13.68 -8.28 -7.49
CA GLN A 95 13.31 -9.46 -8.27
C GLN A 95 14.47 -10.46 -8.29
N SER A 96 14.19 -11.73 -8.01
CA SER A 96 15.20 -12.78 -8.12
C SER A 96 15.65 -12.98 -9.59
N PRO A 97 16.82 -13.58 -9.83
CA PRO A 97 17.24 -13.96 -11.20
C PRO A 97 16.24 -14.85 -11.94
N GLU A 98 15.47 -15.66 -11.22
CA GLU A 98 14.42 -16.53 -11.75
C GLU A 98 13.07 -15.81 -11.91
N GLY A 99 13.00 -14.52 -11.57
CA GLY A 99 11.85 -13.65 -11.83
C GLY A 99 10.79 -13.60 -10.75
N HIS A 100 11.05 -14.14 -9.55
CA HIS A 100 10.08 -14.20 -8.45
C HIS A 100 10.43 -13.27 -7.29
N TRP A 101 9.48 -13.09 -6.38
CA TRP A 101 9.67 -12.37 -5.12
C TRP A 101 9.30 -13.27 -3.94
N GLN A 102 10.15 -13.31 -2.92
CA GLN A 102 9.88 -14.07 -1.70
C GLN A 102 8.93 -13.28 -0.79
N GLY A 103 7.68 -13.73 -0.69
CA GLY A 103 6.69 -13.17 0.23
C GLY A 103 6.65 -13.91 1.57
N GLN A 104 5.95 -13.31 2.54
CA GLN A 104 5.67 -13.90 3.85
C GLN A 104 4.86 -15.22 3.79
N ALA A 105 4.14 -15.45 2.69
CA ALA A 105 3.31 -16.62 2.45
C ALA A 105 3.79 -17.43 1.23
N GLY A 106 5.10 -17.39 0.95
CA GLY A 106 5.71 -18.09 -0.18
C GLY A 106 5.99 -17.19 -1.39
N THR A 107 6.68 -17.78 -2.36
CA THR A 107 7.11 -17.14 -3.61
C THR A 107 5.93 -16.80 -4.51
N GLU A 108 4.92 -17.66 -4.54
CA GLU A 108 3.72 -17.50 -5.35
C GLU A 108 2.95 -16.26 -4.91
N TYR A 109 2.78 -16.10 -3.59
CA TYR A 109 2.12 -14.95 -3.00
C TYR A 109 2.89 -13.65 -3.23
N GLY A 110 4.20 -13.64 -2.95
CA GLY A 110 5.06 -12.46 -3.14
C GLY A 110 5.06 -12.02 -4.60
N THR A 111 5.24 -12.96 -5.52
CA THR A 111 5.25 -12.71 -6.97
C THR A 111 3.90 -12.20 -7.46
N ALA A 112 2.78 -12.80 -7.06
CA ALA A 112 1.46 -12.33 -7.47
C ALA A 112 1.21 -10.89 -7.02
N MET A 113 1.55 -10.56 -5.77
CA MET A 113 1.39 -9.20 -5.23
C MET A 113 2.30 -8.18 -5.93
N ALA A 114 3.57 -8.53 -6.14
CA ALA A 114 4.52 -7.67 -6.87
C ALA A 114 4.04 -7.37 -8.29
N LEU A 115 3.60 -8.39 -9.02
CA LEU A 115 3.09 -8.24 -10.37
C LEU A 115 1.82 -7.38 -10.41
N ILE A 116 0.88 -7.57 -9.49
CA ILE A 116 -0.30 -6.69 -9.40
C ILE A 116 0.12 -5.24 -9.22
N ILE A 117 1.05 -4.96 -8.30
CA ILE A 117 1.55 -3.59 -8.04
C ILE A 117 2.20 -3.01 -9.31
N LEU A 118 3.11 -3.74 -9.95
CA LEU A 118 3.83 -3.30 -11.15
C LEU A 118 2.90 -3.11 -12.37
N GLN A 119 1.78 -3.81 -12.42
CA GLN A 119 0.79 -3.70 -13.49
C GLN A 119 -0.23 -2.57 -13.28
N MET A 120 -0.21 -1.89 -12.13
CA MET A 120 -1.15 -0.81 -11.82
C MET A 120 -1.23 0.29 -12.90
N PRO A 121 -0.12 0.76 -13.51
CA PRO A 121 -0.18 1.79 -14.56
C PRO A 121 -0.93 1.34 -15.82
N ASN A 122 -1.03 0.03 -16.06
CA ASN A 122 -1.73 -0.52 -17.23
C ASN A 122 -3.26 -0.46 -17.07
N ARG A 123 -3.77 -0.13 -15.86
CA ARG A 123 -5.21 0.05 -15.56
C ARG A 123 -6.08 -1.16 -15.93
N LEU A 124 -5.54 -2.36 -15.75
CA LEU A 124 -6.20 -3.61 -16.16
C LEU A 124 -7.23 -4.14 -15.15
N LEU A 125 -7.29 -3.60 -13.92
CA LEU A 125 -8.27 -4.03 -12.92
C LEU A 125 -9.55 -3.18 -12.98
N PRO A 126 -10.76 -3.77 -12.86
CA PRO A 126 -12.04 -3.07 -12.97
C PRO A 126 -12.21 -1.87 -12.04
N ILE A 127 -11.58 -1.90 -10.85
CA ILE A 127 -11.59 -0.79 -9.89
C ILE A 127 -10.88 0.49 -10.41
N PHE A 128 -10.17 0.39 -11.54
CA PHE A 128 -9.42 1.48 -12.16
C PHE A 128 -10.00 1.95 -13.50
N GLN A 129 -11.15 1.41 -13.91
CA GLN A 129 -11.92 1.96 -15.02
C GLN A 129 -12.79 3.10 -14.48
N LYS A 130 -12.45 4.34 -14.86
CA LYS A 130 -13.32 5.52 -14.71
C LYS A 130 -14.06 5.75 -16.02
#